data_AF-A0A0K0F3B1-F1
#
_entry.id   AF-A0A0K0F3B1-F1
#
_cell.length_a   1.000
_cell.length_b   1.000
_cell.length_c   1.000
_cell.angle_alpha   90.00
_cell.angle_beta   90.00
_cell.angle_gamma   90.00
#
_symmetry.space_group_name_H-M   'P 1'
#
loop_
_entity.id
_entity.type
_entity.pdbx_description
1 polymer ?
#
loop_
_entity_poly.entity_id
_entity_poly.type
_entity_poly.pdbx_seq_one_letter_code
_entity_poly.pdbx_strand_id
1 'polypeptide(L)'
;MNNSNPELLINKIGRYLPFMYPTYDVYQISIILIFAILSYILHGVIAVTIIRSWKTSDYFNSSYFKVVVFESINDVIHNIIFLLFIFTTELGIVAEYLKENVGLPLLSKSYCSLPYDYNYEKEMYFRAGKRGEFNCRYPFGYTRKEYHFMYIALVNSLTIISIILTIIITCKIKKISKTTSEFSVIAIKKRNKEKRMTRYVIIIGIMQLICLIQDQLYYIKIKINGYDESIRYIISGLRPFVGVSWMFINALSIIFISKTLRDSVFKNLKLDIIYRKLFKDNLVVPSSHSPNIKQNMNRGIKNRTVI
;
A
#
# COMPACT_ATOMS: atom_id res chain seq x y z
N MET A 1 29.30 18.00 -40.62
CA MET A 1 28.59 18.24 -39.34
C MET A 1 28.51 16.93 -38.59
N ASN A 2 29.24 16.78 -37.49
CA ASN A 2 29.08 15.64 -36.58
C ASN A 2 27.72 15.77 -35.91
N ASN A 3 26.76 14.92 -36.31
CA ASN A 3 25.50 14.73 -35.60
C ASN A 3 25.81 13.97 -34.30
N SER A 4 26.42 14.65 -33.33
CA SER A 4 26.45 14.18 -31.95
C SER A 4 25.05 14.39 -31.38
N ASN A 5 24.09 13.56 -31.80
CA ASN A 5 22.82 13.47 -31.09
C ASN A 5 23.17 13.14 -29.64
N PRO A 6 22.86 14.03 -28.68
CA PRO A 6 23.11 13.72 -27.28
C PRO A 6 22.33 12.44 -26.97
N GLU A 7 23.04 11.38 -26.60
CA GLU A 7 22.40 10.14 -26.15
C GLU A 7 21.42 10.50 -25.04
N LEU A 8 20.12 10.43 -25.33
CA LEU A 8 19.05 10.65 -24.37
C LEU A 8 19.29 9.73 -23.16
N LEU A 9 18.94 10.19 -21.97
CA LEU A 9 19.13 9.41 -20.74
C LEU A 9 18.46 8.03 -20.85
N ILE A 10 17.32 7.95 -21.54
CA ILE A 10 16.60 6.71 -21.84
C ILE A 10 17.44 5.69 -22.62
N ASN A 11 18.38 6.11 -23.48
CA ASN A 11 19.22 5.18 -24.24
C ASN A 11 20.32 4.58 -23.35
N LYS A 12 20.85 5.37 -22.41
CA LYS A 12 21.83 4.89 -21.42
C LYS A 12 21.19 4.00 -20.38
N ILE A 13 20.04 4.42 -19.86
CA ILE A 13 19.33 3.72 -18.78
C ILE A 13 18.47 2.57 -19.31
N GLY A 14 17.92 2.67 -20.52
CA GLY A 14 17.01 1.67 -21.10
C GLY A 14 17.63 0.29 -21.31
N ARG A 15 18.98 0.20 -21.37
CA ARG A 15 19.71 -1.07 -21.29
C ARG A 15 19.56 -1.76 -19.92
N TYR A 16 19.48 -0.98 -18.84
CA TYR A 16 19.41 -1.45 -17.45
C TYR A 16 17.98 -1.45 -16.87
N LEU A 17 17.10 -0.56 -17.37
CA LEU A 17 15.67 -0.53 -17.09
C LEU A 17 14.90 -0.71 -18.41
N PRO A 18 14.71 -1.95 -18.88
CA PRO A 18 13.94 -2.23 -20.10
C PRO A 18 12.43 -1.92 -19.96
N PHE A 19 12.02 -1.26 -18.88
CA PHE A 19 10.63 -1.03 -18.46
C PHE A 19 10.04 0.30 -18.93
N MET A 20 10.79 1.11 -19.69
CA MET A 20 10.29 2.40 -20.14
C MET A 20 9.46 2.24 -21.40
N TYR A 21 8.23 1.74 -21.25
CA TYR A 21 6.95 2.06 -21.92
C TYR A 21 5.99 0.91 -21.56
N PRO A 22 4.69 1.18 -21.33
CA PRO A 22 3.85 0.42 -20.42
C PRO A 22 3.28 -0.83 -21.08
N THR A 23 4.15 -1.79 -21.37
CA THR A 23 3.73 -3.17 -21.47
C THR A 23 4.25 -3.83 -20.22
N TYR A 24 3.50 -3.71 -19.13
CA TYR A 24 3.74 -4.56 -17.99
C TYR A 24 3.68 -6.00 -18.47
N ASP A 25 4.74 -6.76 -18.22
CA ASP A 25 4.71 -8.18 -18.52
C ASP A 25 3.70 -8.87 -17.59
N VAL A 26 3.22 -10.05 -17.98
CA VAL A 26 2.24 -10.84 -17.23
C VAL A 26 2.69 -11.05 -15.78
N TYR A 27 3.99 -11.25 -15.54
CA TYR A 27 4.51 -11.39 -14.18
C TYR A 27 4.39 -10.10 -13.36
N GLN A 28 4.59 -8.93 -13.97
CA GLN A 28 4.50 -7.63 -13.32
C GLN A 28 3.06 -7.32 -12.93
N ILE A 29 2.13 -7.54 -13.86
CA ILE A 29 0.69 -7.41 -13.62
C ILE A 29 0.27 -8.37 -12.50
N SER A 30 0.76 -9.61 -12.54
CA SER A 30 0.46 -10.62 -11.51
C SER A 30 0.95 -10.16 -10.13
N ILE A 31 2.17 -9.63 -10.02
CA ILE A 31 2.69 -9.08 -8.76
C ILE A 31 1.81 -7.93 -8.28
N ILE A 32 1.47 -6.98 -9.14
CA ILE A 32 0.62 -5.83 -8.78
C ILE A 32 -0.74 -6.32 -8.25
N LEU A 33 -1.37 -7.26 -8.95
CA LEU A 33 -2.66 -7.85 -8.55
C LEU A 33 -2.56 -8.60 -7.22
N ILE A 34 -1.53 -9.42 -7.02
CA ILE A 34 -1.32 -10.15 -5.76
C ILE A 34 -1.18 -9.18 -4.60
N PHE A 35 -0.33 -8.15 -4.71
CA PHE A 35 -0.15 -7.15 -3.66
C PHE A 35 -1.43 -6.35 -3.39
N ALA A 36 -2.15 -5.96 -4.45
CA ALA A 36 -3.43 -5.27 -4.33
C ALA A 36 -4.47 -6.13 -3.60
N ILE A 37 -4.64 -7.40 -3.97
CA ILE A 37 -5.58 -8.32 -3.34
C ILE A 37 -5.20 -8.58 -1.87
N LEU A 38 -3.93 -8.85 -1.59
CA LEU A 38 -3.45 -9.06 -0.22
C LEU A 38 -3.69 -7.83 0.65
N SER A 39 -3.39 -6.63 0.13
CA SER A 39 -3.64 -5.37 0.85
C SER A 39 -5.14 -5.17 1.11
N TYR A 40 -5.99 -5.42 0.12
CA TYR A 40 -7.45 -5.34 0.26
C TYR A 40 -7.96 -6.26 1.37
N ILE A 41 -7.54 -7.54 1.37
CA ILE A 41 -7.94 -8.52 2.37
C ILE A 41 -7.49 -8.06 3.77
N LEU A 42 -6.23 -7.61 3.91
CA LEU A 42 -5.70 -7.19 5.20
C LEU A 42 -6.46 -5.99 5.77
N HIS A 43 -6.68 -4.94 4.98
CA HIS A 43 -7.44 -3.76 5.42
C HIS A 43 -8.88 -4.08 5.76
N GLY A 44 -9.55 -4.91 4.94
CA GLY A 44 -10.91 -5.38 5.22
C GLY A 44 -10.98 -6.14 6.55
N VAL A 45 -10.03 -7.04 6.80
CA VAL A 45 -9.97 -7.82 8.05
C VAL A 45 -9.68 -6.93 9.26
N ILE A 46 -8.77 -5.95 9.14
CA ILE A 46 -8.49 -4.97 10.20
C ILE A 46 -9.78 -4.22 10.55
N ALA A 47 -10.47 -3.65 9.55
CA ALA A 47 -11.68 -2.88 9.75
C ALA A 47 -12.79 -3.72 10.41
N VAL A 48 -13.07 -4.92 9.87
CA VAL A 48 -14.09 -5.83 10.41
C VAL A 48 -13.76 -6.27 11.84
N THR A 49 -12.49 -6.56 12.13
CA THR A 49 -12.03 -6.97 13.47
C THR A 49 -12.28 -5.87 14.49
N ILE A 50 -11.93 -4.63 14.17
CA ILE A 50 -12.14 -3.48 15.05
C ILE A 50 -13.63 -3.21 15.25
N ILE A 51 -14.40 -3.14 14.16
CA ILE A 51 -15.85 -2.85 14.20
C ILE A 51 -16.59 -3.87 15.06
N ARG A 52 -16.33 -5.16 14.86
CA ARG A 52 -16.95 -6.23 15.67
C ARG A 52 -16.62 -6.10 17.16
N SER A 53 -15.41 -5.61 17.47
CA SER A 53 -14.93 -5.48 18.84
C SER A 53 -15.37 -4.19 19.54
N TRP A 54 -16.04 -3.25 18.86
CA TRP A 54 -16.49 -1.99 19.46
C TRP A 54 -17.48 -2.17 20.60
N LYS A 55 -18.34 -3.18 20.53
CA LYS A 55 -19.33 -3.47 21.57
C LYS A 55 -18.73 -4.17 22.79
N THR A 56 -17.59 -4.84 22.62
CA THR A 56 -17.01 -5.72 23.65
C THR A 56 -15.71 -5.18 24.24
N SER A 57 -15.14 -4.11 23.68
CA SER A 57 -13.85 -3.59 24.08
C SER A 57 -13.76 -2.07 23.97
N ASP A 58 -13.67 -1.41 25.13
CA ASP A 58 -13.40 0.04 25.21
C ASP A 58 -12.11 0.44 24.51
N TYR A 59 -11.14 -0.50 24.45
CA TYR A 59 -9.90 -0.29 23.74
C TYR A 59 -10.13 -0.06 22.24
N PHE A 60 -10.88 -0.94 21.58
CA PHE A 60 -11.18 -0.84 20.15
C PHE A 60 -12.19 0.27 19.85
N ASN A 61 -13.03 0.66 20.81
CA ASN A 61 -13.97 1.78 20.66
C ASN A 61 -13.31 3.18 20.84
N SER A 62 -12.00 3.23 21.09
CA SER A 62 -11.28 4.50 21.20
C SER A 62 -11.24 5.28 19.88
N SER A 63 -11.09 6.61 19.98
CA SER A 63 -11.01 7.51 18.81
C SER A 63 -9.91 7.10 17.82
N TYR A 64 -8.79 6.57 18.32
CA TYR A 64 -7.70 6.08 17.48
C TYR A 64 -8.15 4.96 16.55
N PHE A 65 -8.79 3.91 17.06
CA PHE A 65 -9.22 2.79 16.22
C PHE A 65 -10.38 3.16 15.28
N LYS A 66 -11.15 4.22 15.60
CA LYS A 66 -12.11 4.80 14.66
C LYS A 66 -11.41 5.42 13.45
N VAL A 67 -10.28 6.12 13.65
CA VAL A 67 -9.43 6.59 12.54
C VAL A 67 -8.89 5.42 11.75
N VAL A 68 -8.34 4.41 12.42
CA VAL A 68 -7.77 3.23 11.74
C VAL A 68 -8.81 2.54 10.87
N VAL A 69 -10.06 2.39 11.35
CA VAL A 69 -11.15 1.82 10.53
C VAL A 69 -11.45 2.69 9.32
N PHE A 70 -11.56 4.01 9.51
CA PHE A 70 -11.82 4.93 8.41
C PHE A 70 -10.69 4.90 7.37
N GLU A 71 -9.43 4.93 7.80
CA GLU A 71 -8.26 4.82 6.94
C GLU A 71 -8.20 3.47 6.22
N SER A 72 -8.49 2.36 6.89
CA SER A 72 -8.56 1.05 6.22
C SER A 72 -9.67 0.99 5.16
N ILE A 73 -10.82 1.61 5.40
CA ILE A 73 -11.89 1.72 4.39
C ILE A 73 -11.44 2.61 3.23
N ASN A 74 -10.78 3.73 3.54
CA ASN A 74 -10.24 4.64 2.54
C ASN A 74 -9.21 3.95 1.63
N ASP A 75 -8.29 3.19 2.22
CA ASP A 75 -7.29 2.40 1.49
C ASP A 75 -7.94 1.31 0.63
N VAL A 76 -9.01 0.67 1.11
CA VAL A 76 -9.80 -0.29 0.31
C VAL A 76 -10.44 0.38 -0.90
N ILE A 77 -11.08 1.54 -0.71
CA ILE A 77 -11.71 2.31 -1.79
C ILE A 77 -10.63 2.75 -2.79
N HIS A 78 -9.53 3.30 -2.30
CA HIS A 78 -8.39 3.70 -3.13
C HIS A 78 -7.87 2.54 -3.97
N ASN A 79 -7.70 1.35 -3.37
CA ASN A 79 -7.24 0.15 -4.07
C ASN A 79 -8.23 -0.28 -5.18
N ILE A 80 -9.54 -0.26 -4.91
CA ILE A 80 -10.56 -0.55 -5.93
C ILE A 80 -10.45 0.44 -7.10
N ILE A 81 -10.37 1.74 -6.81
CA ILE A 81 -10.29 2.78 -7.84
C ILE A 81 -9.00 2.64 -8.64
N PHE A 82 -7.88 2.36 -7.96
CA PHE A 82 -6.58 2.14 -8.59
C PHE A 82 -6.58 0.90 -9.49
N LEU A 83 -7.16 -0.21 -9.04
CA LEU A 83 -7.33 -1.41 -9.86
C LEU A 83 -8.21 -1.11 -11.07
N LEU A 84 -9.36 -0.44 -10.89
CA LEU A 84 -10.22 -0.03 -12.00
C LEU A 84 -9.46 0.84 -13.00
N PHE A 85 -8.62 1.77 -12.54
CA PHE A 85 -7.76 2.56 -13.40
C PHE A 85 -6.78 1.68 -14.18
N ILE A 86 -6.04 0.77 -13.52
CA ILE A 86 -5.14 -0.15 -14.21
C ILE A 86 -5.87 -1.03 -15.23
N PHE A 87 -7.02 -1.58 -14.84
CA PHE A 87 -7.81 -2.44 -15.71
C PHE A 87 -8.30 -1.70 -16.95
N THR A 88 -8.69 -0.43 -16.80
CA THR A 88 -9.19 0.40 -17.91
C THR A 88 -8.08 1.01 -18.77
N THR A 89 -6.93 1.37 -18.21
CA THR A 89 -5.87 2.09 -18.94
C THR A 89 -4.73 1.20 -19.42
N GLU A 90 -4.33 0.19 -18.64
CA GLU A 90 -3.13 -0.62 -18.93
C GLU A 90 -3.49 -2.01 -19.45
N LEU A 91 -4.50 -2.67 -18.86
CA LEU A 91 -4.90 -4.01 -19.29
C LEU A 91 -5.74 -4.03 -20.56
N GLY A 92 -6.44 -2.94 -20.90
CA GLY A 92 -7.11 -2.82 -22.20
C GLY A 92 -6.13 -3.01 -23.37
N ILE A 93 -4.94 -2.40 -23.26
CA ILE A 93 -3.88 -2.48 -24.26
C ILE A 93 -3.30 -3.90 -24.34
N VAL A 94 -3.07 -4.54 -23.19
CA VAL A 94 -2.55 -5.92 -23.13
C VAL A 94 -3.56 -6.94 -23.64
N ALA A 95 -4.83 -6.81 -23.24
CA ALA A 95 -5.92 -7.70 -23.69
C ALA A 95 -6.14 -7.62 -25.20
N GLU A 96 -5.95 -6.44 -25.79
CA GLU A 96 -6.10 -6.25 -27.22
C GLU A 96 -4.86 -6.68 -28.02
N TYR A 97 -3.65 -6.47 -27.49
CA TYR A 97 -2.44 -7.10 -28.02
C TYR A 97 -2.56 -8.63 -28.05
N LEU A 98 -3.09 -9.23 -26.97
CA LEU A 98 -3.37 -10.66 -26.90
C LEU A 98 -4.50 -11.09 -27.86
N LYS A 99 -5.47 -10.23 -28.14
CA LYS A 99 -6.50 -10.50 -29.15
C LYS A 99 -5.90 -10.55 -30.56
N GLU A 100 -5.07 -9.58 -30.92
CA GLU A 100 -4.43 -9.51 -32.24
C GLU A 100 -3.40 -10.61 -32.47
N ASN A 101 -2.65 -11.01 -31.43
CA ASN A 101 -1.52 -11.95 -31.57
C ASN A 101 -1.83 -13.37 -31.09
N VAL A 102 -2.82 -13.55 -30.21
CA VAL A 102 -3.11 -14.84 -29.53
C VAL A 102 -4.57 -15.28 -29.73
N GLY A 103 -5.41 -14.49 -30.43
CA GLY A 103 -6.77 -14.89 -30.82
C GLY A 103 -7.76 -15.02 -29.66
N LEU A 104 -7.50 -14.40 -28.50
CA LEU A 104 -8.38 -14.41 -27.32
C LEU A 104 -9.38 -13.24 -27.36
N PRO A 105 -10.65 -13.43 -27.80
CA PRO A 105 -11.54 -12.31 -28.15
C PRO A 105 -12.38 -11.80 -26.97
N LEU A 106 -12.38 -12.50 -25.83
CA LEU A 106 -13.39 -12.29 -24.76
C LEU A 106 -13.17 -11.03 -23.91
N LEU A 107 -11.96 -10.45 -23.88
CA LEU A 107 -11.64 -9.31 -23.00
C LEU A 107 -11.73 -7.94 -23.70
N SER A 108 -11.83 -7.87 -25.02
CA SER A 108 -11.63 -6.60 -25.75
C SER A 108 -12.84 -5.68 -25.83
N LYS A 109 -14.06 -6.18 -25.60
CA LYS A 109 -15.29 -5.46 -25.97
C LYS A 109 -15.70 -4.33 -25.02
N SER A 110 -15.17 -4.32 -23.80
CA SER A 110 -15.70 -3.49 -22.70
C SER A 110 -14.88 -2.23 -22.37
N TYR A 111 -13.68 -2.05 -22.94
CA TYR A 111 -12.74 -1.06 -22.40
C TYR A 111 -12.17 -0.04 -23.40
N CYS A 112 -12.25 -0.29 -24.71
CA CYS A 112 -11.91 0.69 -25.75
C CYS A 112 -12.94 0.62 -26.88
N SER A 113 -13.65 1.73 -27.11
CA SER A 113 -14.46 1.88 -28.31
C SER A 113 -13.53 2.34 -29.45
N LEU A 114 -13.31 1.46 -30.43
CA LEU A 114 -12.80 1.82 -31.76
C LEU A 114 -13.48 3.11 -32.29
N PRO A 115 -12.79 3.92 -33.12
CA PRO A 115 -11.54 3.62 -33.83
C PRO A 115 -10.28 4.16 -33.15
N TYR A 116 -9.17 3.43 -33.30
CA TYR A 116 -7.83 3.89 -32.93
C TYR A 116 -7.32 4.88 -33.96
N ASP A 117 -6.76 6.00 -33.50
CA ASP A 117 -5.97 6.89 -34.34
C ASP A 117 -4.50 6.69 -33.96
N TYR A 118 -3.76 5.95 -34.79
CA TYR A 118 -2.34 5.71 -34.58
C TYR A 118 -1.59 6.99 -34.93
N ASN A 119 -1.12 7.71 -33.92
CA ASN A 119 -0.40 8.95 -34.16
C ASN A 119 1.07 8.64 -34.51
N TYR A 120 1.39 8.63 -35.80
CA TYR A 120 2.74 8.42 -36.33
C TYR A 120 3.73 9.57 -35.98
N GLU A 121 3.24 10.74 -35.60
CA GLU A 121 4.08 11.90 -35.24
C GLU A 121 4.63 11.81 -33.81
N LYS A 122 4.03 10.97 -32.95
CA LYS A 122 4.49 10.77 -31.57
C LYS A 122 5.26 9.47 -31.43
N GLU A 123 6.58 9.59 -31.41
CA GLU A 123 7.49 8.46 -31.29
C GLU A 123 7.51 7.89 -29.85
N MET A 124 7.15 6.62 -29.70
CA MET A 124 7.47 5.80 -28.53
C MET A 124 8.67 4.89 -28.85
N TYR A 125 9.61 4.81 -27.92
CA TYR A 125 10.86 4.07 -28.09
C TYR A 125 10.76 2.66 -27.51
N PHE A 126 10.72 1.63 -28.34
CA PHE A 126 10.88 0.24 -27.88
C PHE A 126 12.23 -0.33 -28.35
N ARG A 127 12.69 -1.38 -27.66
CA ARG A 127 13.96 -2.14 -27.76
C ARG A 127 14.53 -2.49 -29.16
N ALA A 128 13.97 -1.99 -30.27
CA ALA A 128 14.56 -1.99 -31.61
C ALA A 128 13.82 -1.08 -32.64
N GLY A 129 12.90 -0.19 -32.24
CA GLY A 129 12.10 0.59 -33.20
C GLY A 129 11.14 1.62 -32.60
N LYS A 130 10.62 2.49 -33.47
CA LYS A 130 9.61 3.51 -33.16
C LYS A 130 8.21 2.93 -33.29
N ARG A 131 7.37 3.06 -32.25
CA ARG A 131 5.92 2.80 -32.34
C ARG A 131 5.15 4.08 -32.01
N GLY A 132 4.00 4.28 -32.65
CA GLY A 132 3.11 5.42 -32.42
C GLY A 132 2.30 5.27 -31.14
N GLU A 133 1.70 6.38 -30.68
CA GLU A 133 0.80 6.40 -29.53
C GLU A 133 -0.59 5.86 -29.90
N PHE A 134 -1.15 4.97 -29.08
CA PHE A 134 -2.56 4.54 -29.19
C PHE A 134 -3.46 5.60 -28.55
N ASN A 135 -4.31 6.24 -29.35
CA ASN A 135 -5.39 7.08 -28.84
C ASN A 135 -6.62 6.23 -28.51
N CYS A 136 -6.83 5.95 -27.23
CA CYS A 136 -8.04 5.29 -26.73
C CYS A 136 -9.03 6.31 -26.17
N ARG A 137 -10.34 6.12 -26.44
CA ARG A 137 -11.42 6.78 -25.70
C ARG A 137 -11.78 5.95 -24.48
N TYR A 138 -11.81 6.58 -23.31
CA TYR A 138 -12.12 5.99 -22.02
C TYR A 138 -13.64 5.93 -21.82
N PRO A 139 -14.16 5.23 -20.79
CA PRO A 139 -15.60 5.21 -20.50
C PRO A 139 -16.20 6.62 -20.54
N PHE A 140 -17.42 6.75 -21.09
CA PHE A 140 -18.12 8.03 -21.31
C PHE A 140 -17.45 8.99 -22.32
N GLY A 141 -16.51 8.50 -23.13
CA GLY A 141 -15.89 9.28 -24.21
C GLY A 141 -14.79 10.24 -23.75
N TYR A 142 -14.34 10.15 -22.50
CA TYR A 142 -13.25 10.96 -21.98
C TYR A 142 -11.91 10.63 -22.64
N THR A 143 -11.05 11.64 -22.75
CA THR A 143 -9.64 11.47 -23.07
C THR A 143 -8.88 10.85 -21.88
N ARG A 144 -7.70 10.27 -22.12
CA ARG A 144 -6.83 9.73 -21.05
C ARG A 144 -6.56 10.75 -19.95
N LYS A 145 -6.33 12.00 -20.34
CA LYS A 145 -6.00 13.09 -19.40
C LYS A 145 -7.20 13.43 -18.53
N GLU A 146 -8.40 13.52 -19.10
CA GLU A 146 -9.62 13.80 -18.35
C GLU A 146 -9.97 12.65 -17.41
N TYR A 147 -9.91 11.40 -17.89
CA TYR A 147 -10.16 10.23 -17.07
C TYR A 147 -9.16 10.13 -15.89
N HIS A 148 -7.88 10.38 -16.16
CA HIS A 148 -6.86 10.43 -15.11
C HIS A 148 -7.08 11.58 -14.13
N PHE A 149 -7.46 12.76 -14.62
CA PHE A 149 -7.76 13.91 -13.77
C PHE A 149 -8.91 13.62 -12.81
N MET A 150 -10.01 13.01 -13.31
CA MET A 150 -11.12 12.59 -12.45
C MET A 150 -10.70 11.56 -11.41
N TYR A 151 -9.91 10.56 -11.82
CA TYR A 151 -9.33 9.55 -10.92
C TYR A 151 -8.54 10.23 -9.79
N ILE A 152 -7.65 11.15 -10.12
CA ILE A 152 -6.83 11.86 -9.14
C ILE A 152 -7.65 12.79 -8.27
N ALA A 153 -8.63 13.51 -8.82
CA ALA A 153 -9.51 14.37 -8.04
C ALA A 153 -10.24 13.55 -6.97
N LEU A 154 -10.78 12.39 -7.35
CA LEU A 154 -11.51 11.52 -6.44
C LEU A 154 -10.57 10.93 -5.37
N VAL A 155 -9.44 10.36 -5.78
CA VAL A 155 -8.43 9.81 -4.85
C VAL A 155 -7.87 10.86 -3.89
N ASN A 156 -7.50 12.04 -4.41
CA ASN A 156 -6.92 13.09 -3.59
C ASN A 156 -7.95 13.69 -2.63
N SER A 157 -9.21 13.84 -3.05
CA SER A 157 -10.27 14.33 -2.17
C SER A 157 -10.45 13.42 -0.95
N LEU A 158 -10.44 12.10 -1.16
CA LEU A 158 -10.50 11.09 -0.12
C LEU A 158 -9.29 11.17 0.83
N THR A 159 -8.08 11.31 0.29
CA THR A 159 -6.85 11.46 1.09
C THR A 159 -6.86 12.76 1.90
N ILE A 160 -7.32 13.87 1.33
CA ILE A 160 -7.44 15.16 2.05
C ILE A 160 -8.44 15.04 3.20
N ILE A 161 -9.60 14.41 2.99
CA ILE A 161 -10.58 14.15 4.05
C ILE A 161 -9.95 13.32 5.17
N SER A 162 -9.19 12.27 4.82
CA SER A 162 -8.45 11.45 5.78
C SER A 162 -7.47 12.28 6.61
N ILE A 163 -6.67 13.14 5.98
CA ILE A 163 -5.72 14.02 6.67
C ILE A 163 -6.44 14.97 7.64
N ILE A 164 -7.54 15.59 7.20
CA ILE A 164 -8.33 16.50 8.05
C ILE A 164 -8.87 15.76 9.28
N LEU A 165 -9.43 14.57 9.08
CA LEU A 165 -9.97 13.74 10.16
C LEU A 165 -8.87 13.35 11.17
N THR A 166 -7.70 12.97 10.66
CA THR A 166 -6.50 12.65 11.43
C THR A 166 -6.02 13.83 12.26
N ILE A 167 -6.02 15.05 11.70
CA ILE A 167 -5.69 16.28 12.43
C ILE A 167 -6.72 16.55 13.54
N ILE A 168 -8.01 16.48 13.24
CA ILE A 168 -9.10 16.71 14.20
C ILE A 168 -8.96 15.78 15.41
N ILE A 169 -8.72 14.49 15.15
CA ILE A 169 -8.62 13.48 16.21
C ILE A 169 -7.33 13.64 17.01
N THR A 170 -6.22 13.98 16.36
CA THR A 170 -4.97 14.33 17.05
C THR A 170 -5.17 15.53 17.99
N CYS A 171 -5.87 16.58 17.53
CA CYS A 171 -6.22 17.74 18.35
C CYS A 171 -7.13 17.35 19.53
N LYS A 172 -8.13 16.50 19.30
CA LYS A 172 -9.03 16.00 20.36
C LYS A 172 -8.28 15.20 21.43
N ILE A 173 -7.35 14.32 21.03
CA ILE A 173 -6.50 13.55 21.95
C ILE A 173 -5.62 14.50 22.78
N LYS A 174 -4.98 15.49 22.14
CA LYS A 174 -4.15 16.49 22.84
C LYS A 174 -4.97 17.27 23.88
N LYS A 175 -6.22 17.67 23.55
CA LYS A 175 -7.09 18.39 24.48
C LYS A 175 -7.40 17.56 25.74
N ILE A 176 -7.79 16.30 25.58
CA ILE A 176 -8.10 15.39 26.69
C ILE A 176 -6.86 15.18 27.59
N SER A 177 -5.67 15.06 27.00
CA SER A 177 -4.43 14.84 27.75
C SER A 177 -4.01 16.01 28.66
N LYS A 178 -4.47 17.24 28.38
CA LYS A 178 -4.19 18.43 29.20
C LYS A 178 -5.09 18.52 30.44
N THR A 179 -6.32 17.99 30.36
CA THR A 179 -7.33 18.12 31.42
C THR A 179 -7.21 17.06 32.52
N THR A 180 -6.55 15.93 32.26
CA THR A 180 -6.34 14.86 33.24
C THR A 180 -4.95 14.99 33.89
N SER A 181 -4.87 15.68 35.02
CA SER A 181 -3.64 15.86 35.82
C SER A 181 -3.45 14.79 36.91
N GLU A 182 -4.29 13.75 36.96
CA GLU A 182 -4.18 12.71 37.99
C GLU A 182 -2.97 11.79 37.77
N PHE A 183 -2.04 11.81 38.73
CA PHE A 183 -0.79 11.04 38.75
C PHE A 183 -0.98 9.59 39.23
N SER A 184 -1.93 8.84 38.65
CA SER A 184 -2.01 7.40 38.92
C SER A 184 -1.10 6.59 37.97
N VAL A 185 -0.51 5.50 38.46
CA VAL A 185 0.32 4.58 37.64
C VAL A 185 -0.48 4.01 36.45
N ILE A 186 -1.79 3.82 36.64
CA ILE A 186 -2.73 3.40 35.59
C ILE A 186 -2.86 4.50 34.51
N ALA A 187 -2.99 5.77 34.92
CA ALA A 187 -3.02 6.90 34.00
C ALA A 187 -1.71 7.02 33.19
N ILE A 188 -0.54 6.77 33.81
CA ILE A 188 0.76 6.80 33.12
C ILE A 188 0.86 5.74 32.01
N LYS A 189 0.46 4.48 32.30
CA LYS A 189 0.45 3.40 31.29
C LYS A 189 -0.50 3.72 30.13
N LYS A 190 -1.70 4.25 30.44
CA LYS A 190 -2.68 4.67 29.43
C LYS A 190 -2.14 5.79 28.54
N ARG A 191 -1.52 6.81 29.14
CA ARG A 191 -0.90 7.94 28.44
C ARG A 191 0.23 7.52 27.49
N ASN A 192 1.09 6.59 27.90
CA ASN A 192 2.15 6.07 27.04
C ASN A 192 1.62 5.32 25.82
N LYS A 193 0.53 4.56 25.99
CA LYS A 193 -0.17 3.87 24.91
C LYS A 193 -0.77 4.86 23.91
N GLU A 194 -1.47 5.88 24.40
CA GLU A 194 -2.03 6.96 23.58
C GLU A 194 -0.94 7.71 22.83
N LYS A 195 0.18 8.04 23.48
CA LYS A 195 1.32 8.71 22.83
C LYS A 195 1.89 7.88 21.66
N ARG A 196 2.01 6.56 21.82
CA ARG A 196 2.44 5.66 20.74
C ARG A 196 1.44 5.67 19.57
N MET A 197 0.15 5.61 19.87
CA MET A 197 -0.92 5.67 18.86
C MET A 197 -0.93 7.00 18.10
N THR A 198 -0.81 8.13 18.81
CA THR A 198 -0.75 9.46 18.18
C THR A 198 0.47 9.61 17.28
N ARG A 199 1.64 9.12 17.70
CA ARG A 199 2.83 9.13 16.83
C ARG A 199 2.58 8.37 15.53
N TYR A 200 1.87 7.25 15.60
CA TYR A 200 1.56 6.47 14.42
C TYR A 200 0.59 7.19 13.48
N VAL A 201 -0.49 7.76 14.03
CA VAL A 201 -1.43 8.59 13.26
C VAL A 201 -0.70 9.74 12.54
N ILE A 202 0.27 10.37 13.19
CA ILE A 202 1.11 11.40 12.57
C ILE A 202 1.97 10.82 11.44
N ILE A 203 2.60 9.66 11.64
CA ILE A 203 3.41 9.00 10.61
C ILE A 203 2.55 8.66 9.38
N ILE A 204 1.34 8.10 9.59
CA ILE A 204 0.40 7.83 8.49
C ILE A 204 0.05 9.13 7.75
N GLY A 205 -0.30 10.19 8.47
CA GLY A 205 -0.63 11.48 7.86
C GLY A 205 0.53 12.08 7.05
N ILE A 206 1.77 11.99 7.55
CA ILE A 206 2.97 12.42 6.80
C ILE A 206 3.11 11.60 5.52
N MET A 207 2.87 10.30 5.60
CA MET A 207 3.02 9.45 4.43
C MET A 207 1.92 9.66 3.39
N GLN A 208 0.67 9.87 3.82
CA GLN A 208 -0.42 10.29 2.94
C GLN A 208 -0.08 11.60 2.22
N LEU A 209 0.55 12.55 2.92
CA LEU A 209 1.04 13.79 2.32
C LEU A 209 2.15 13.54 1.28
N ILE A 210 3.10 12.64 1.57
CA ILE A 210 4.15 12.25 0.60
C ILE A 210 3.52 11.64 -0.65
N CYS A 211 2.54 10.75 -0.50
CA CYS A 211 1.81 10.16 -1.64
C CYS A 211 1.11 11.24 -2.48
N LEU A 212 0.43 12.20 -1.83
CA LEU A 212 -0.18 13.34 -2.53
C LEU A 212 0.86 14.15 -3.31
N ILE A 213 2.02 14.44 -2.71
CA ILE A 213 3.10 15.17 -3.38
C ILE A 213 3.63 14.37 -4.57
N GLN A 214 3.83 13.06 -4.43
CA GLN A 214 4.25 12.20 -5.53
C GLN A 214 3.25 12.21 -6.69
N ASP A 215 1.96 12.14 -6.39
CA ASP A 215 0.89 12.23 -7.40
C ASP A 215 0.85 13.61 -8.08
N GLN A 216 1.20 14.70 -7.38
CA GLN A 216 1.33 16.04 -8.01
C GLN A 216 2.58 16.16 -8.87
N LEU A 217 3.73 15.65 -8.40
CA LEU A 217 4.99 15.68 -9.14
C LEU A 217 4.89 14.93 -10.47
N TYR A 218 4.02 13.92 -10.56
CA TYR A 218 3.71 13.22 -11.80
C TYR A 218 3.17 14.15 -12.91
N TYR A 219 2.41 15.19 -12.55
CA TYR A 219 1.86 16.14 -13.54
C TYR A 219 2.86 17.19 -14.00
N ILE A 220 3.86 17.47 -13.17
CA ILE A 220 4.91 18.39 -13.55
C ILE A 220 5.68 17.70 -14.68
N LYS A 221 5.65 18.29 -15.87
CA LYS A 221 6.47 17.85 -17.00
C LYS A 221 7.93 18.16 -16.70
N ILE A 222 8.55 17.31 -15.88
CA ILE A 222 9.97 17.38 -15.58
C ILE A 222 10.70 17.02 -16.87
N LYS A 223 11.32 18.03 -17.49
CA LYS A 223 12.19 17.87 -18.64
C LYS A 223 13.62 18.15 -18.21
N ILE A 224 14.52 17.17 -18.36
CA ILE A 224 15.96 17.44 -18.21
C ILE A 224 16.42 18.13 -19.50
N ASN A 225 17.17 19.23 -19.36
CA ASN A 225 17.67 20.02 -20.50
C ASN A 225 16.59 20.46 -21.50
N GLY A 226 15.34 20.61 -21.07
CA GLY A 226 14.23 21.12 -21.90
C GLY A 226 13.59 20.12 -22.87
N TYR A 227 14.17 18.93 -23.07
CA TYR A 227 13.71 17.95 -24.07
C TYR A 227 13.54 16.53 -23.52
N ASP A 228 14.29 16.13 -22.48
CA ASP A 228 14.32 14.73 -22.04
C ASP A 228 13.22 14.45 -21.00
N GLU A 229 12.23 13.63 -21.39
CA GLU A 229 11.11 13.20 -20.55
C GLU A 229 11.34 11.84 -19.85
N SER A 230 12.56 11.30 -19.89
CA SER A 230 12.90 9.97 -19.33
C SER A 230 12.45 9.78 -17.88
N ILE A 231 12.68 10.78 -17.02
CA ILE A 231 12.28 10.72 -15.60
C ILE A 231 10.77 10.49 -15.47
N ARG A 232 9.96 11.17 -16.29
CA ARG A 232 8.50 11.03 -16.26
C ARG A 232 8.10 9.58 -16.56
N TYR A 233 8.72 8.98 -17.58
CA TYR A 233 8.43 7.59 -17.96
C TYR A 233 8.87 6.58 -16.91
N ILE A 234 10.05 6.76 -16.29
CA ILE A 234 10.52 5.93 -15.17
C ILE A 234 9.52 6.00 -14.00
N ILE A 235 9.13 7.21 -13.59
CA ILE A 235 8.18 7.40 -12.49
C ILE A 235 6.82 6.77 -12.85
N SER A 236 6.36 6.91 -14.10
CA SER A 236 5.12 6.31 -14.58
C SER A 236 5.13 4.78 -14.46
N GLY A 237 6.23 4.13 -14.84
CA GLY A 237 6.37 2.67 -14.78
C GLY A 237 6.51 2.12 -13.36
N LEU A 238 7.13 2.87 -12.44
CA LEU A 238 7.26 2.47 -11.03
C LEU A 238 6.00 2.74 -10.21
N ARG A 239 5.17 3.69 -10.63
CA ARG A 239 4.00 4.15 -9.89
C ARG A 239 3.10 3.02 -9.39
N PRO A 240 2.66 2.05 -10.21
CA PRO A 240 1.73 1.06 -9.69
C PRO A 240 2.35 0.14 -8.64
N PHE A 241 3.64 -0.17 -8.77
CA PHE A 241 4.37 -0.94 -7.76
C PHE A 241 4.47 -0.19 -6.44
N VAL A 242 4.80 1.10 -6.49
CA VAL A 242 4.87 1.95 -5.29
C VAL A 242 3.49 2.03 -4.64
N GLY A 243 2.43 2.24 -5.43
CA GLY A 243 1.05 2.34 -4.93
C GLY A 243 0.60 1.07 -4.20
N VAL A 244 0.71 -0.11 -4.82
CA VAL A 244 0.27 -1.36 -4.17
C VAL A 244 1.16 -1.77 -3.00
N SER A 245 2.48 -1.56 -3.11
CA SER A 245 3.42 -1.85 -2.03
C SER A 245 3.14 -0.95 -0.83
N TRP A 246 2.82 0.31 -1.08
CA TRP A 246 2.45 1.28 -0.06
C TRP A 246 1.23 0.83 0.74
N MET A 247 0.12 0.49 0.06
CA MET A 247 -1.10 0.04 0.73
C MET A 247 -0.87 -1.24 1.53
N PHE A 248 -0.04 -2.15 1.02
CA PHE A 248 0.32 -3.38 1.72
C PHE A 248 1.15 -3.11 2.99
N ILE A 249 2.20 -2.29 2.88
CA ILE A 249 3.05 -1.90 4.03
C ILE A 249 2.23 -1.15 5.07
N ASN A 250 1.27 -0.31 4.66
CA ASN A 250 0.39 0.39 5.59
C ASN A 250 -0.44 -0.61 6.42
N ALA A 251 -1.10 -1.56 5.76
CA ALA A 251 -1.88 -2.60 6.45
C ALA A 251 -1.03 -3.41 7.44
N LEU A 252 0.18 -3.82 7.04
CA LEU A 252 1.12 -4.52 7.92
C LEU A 252 1.52 -3.65 9.12
N SER A 253 1.80 -2.36 8.88
CA SER A 253 2.19 -1.42 9.93
C SER A 253 1.10 -1.28 11.00
N ILE A 254 -0.17 -1.18 10.59
CA ILE A 254 -1.32 -1.13 11.51
C ILE A 254 -1.33 -2.38 12.42
N ILE A 255 -1.16 -3.55 11.82
CA ILE A 255 -1.15 -4.84 12.53
C ILE A 255 0.02 -4.90 13.51
N PHE A 256 1.24 -4.55 13.10
CA PHE A 256 2.43 -4.68 13.94
C PHE A 256 2.44 -3.75 15.16
N ILE A 257 1.79 -2.58 15.07
CA ILE A 257 1.85 -1.56 16.12
C ILE A 257 1.00 -1.90 17.34
N SER A 258 -0.13 -2.55 17.14
CA SER A 258 -1.05 -2.91 18.22
C SER A 258 -1.04 -4.41 18.43
N LYS A 259 -0.31 -4.88 19.46
CA LYS A 259 -0.29 -6.30 19.86
C LYS A 259 -1.71 -6.87 19.99
N THR A 260 -2.61 -6.15 20.65
CA THR A 260 -4.01 -6.56 20.82
C THR A 260 -4.76 -6.67 19.50
N LEU A 261 -4.53 -5.74 18.56
CA LEU A 261 -5.12 -5.82 17.22
C LEU A 261 -4.56 -7.02 16.45
N ARG A 262 -3.24 -7.19 16.45
CA ARG A 262 -2.55 -8.32 15.82
C ARG A 262 -3.09 -9.66 16.30
N ASP A 263 -3.17 -9.84 17.61
CA ASP A 263 -3.65 -11.08 18.20
C ASP A 263 -5.12 -11.34 17.80
N SER A 264 -5.94 -10.28 17.73
CA SER A 264 -7.35 -10.35 17.30
C SER A 264 -7.49 -10.67 15.81
N VAL A 265 -6.69 -10.02 14.95
CA VAL A 265 -6.65 -10.26 13.50
C VAL A 265 -6.18 -11.68 13.20
N PHE A 266 -5.14 -12.17 13.88
CA PHE A 266 -4.62 -13.52 13.70
C PHE A 266 -5.63 -14.58 14.12
N LYS A 267 -6.33 -14.35 15.24
CA LYS A 267 -7.43 -15.20 15.68
C LYS A 267 -8.57 -15.22 14.66
N ASN A 268 -8.95 -14.07 14.11
CA ASN A 268 -10.03 -13.97 13.12
C ASN A 268 -9.68 -14.63 11.79
N LEU A 269 -8.42 -14.52 11.34
CA LEU A 269 -7.92 -15.17 10.14
C LEU A 269 -7.60 -16.67 10.33
N LYS A 270 -7.74 -17.20 11.56
CA LYS A 270 -7.31 -18.56 11.92
C LYS A 270 -5.85 -18.85 11.54
N LEU A 271 -5.00 -17.81 11.53
CA LEU A 271 -3.58 -17.95 11.22
C LEU A 271 -2.84 -18.74 12.30
N ASP A 272 -3.37 -18.78 13.51
CA ASP A 272 -2.88 -19.61 14.60
C ASP A 272 -2.97 -21.11 14.26
N ILE A 273 -4.01 -21.55 13.55
CA ILE A 273 -4.16 -22.93 13.09
C ILE A 273 -3.12 -23.24 12.02
N ILE A 274 -2.97 -22.36 11.03
CA ILE A 274 -2.01 -22.53 9.93
C ILE A 274 -0.58 -22.51 10.47
N TYR A 275 -0.25 -21.55 11.32
CA TYR A 275 1.06 -21.43 11.96
C TYR A 275 1.37 -22.67 12.81
N ARG A 276 0.43 -23.13 13.64
CA ARG A 276 0.60 -24.38 14.38
C ARG A 276 0.80 -25.57 13.46
N LYS A 277 0.12 -25.63 12.30
CA LYS A 277 0.28 -26.73 11.34
C LYS A 277 1.63 -26.68 10.63
N LEU A 278 2.11 -25.50 10.25
CA LEU A 278 3.40 -25.31 9.57
C LEU A 278 4.61 -25.55 10.48
N PHE A 279 4.49 -25.24 11.77
CA PHE A 279 5.61 -25.30 12.72
C PHE A 279 5.50 -26.43 13.76
N LYS A 280 4.39 -27.18 13.84
CA LYS A 280 4.28 -28.34 14.74
C LYS A 280 5.26 -29.46 14.39
N ASP A 281 5.54 -29.67 13.12
CA ASP A 281 6.34 -30.81 12.66
C ASP A 281 7.86 -30.60 12.88
N ASN A 282 8.28 -29.39 13.28
CA ASN A 282 9.67 -29.06 13.61
C ASN A 282 9.89 -28.78 15.10
N LEU A 283 8.91 -29.01 15.97
CA LEU A 283 9.19 -29.21 17.38
C LEU A 283 9.90 -30.56 17.50
N VAL A 284 11.21 -30.54 17.21
CA VAL A 284 12.16 -31.54 17.68
C VAL A 284 11.83 -31.68 19.15
N VAL A 285 11.13 -32.77 19.49
CA VAL A 285 10.96 -33.22 20.86
C VAL A 285 12.37 -33.17 21.40
N PRO A 286 12.68 -32.32 22.41
CA PRO A 286 14.02 -32.32 22.98
C PRO A 286 14.30 -33.76 23.32
N SER A 287 15.23 -34.38 22.58
CA SER A 287 15.49 -35.80 22.71
C SER A 287 15.77 -35.96 24.19
N SER A 288 14.93 -36.75 24.85
CA SER A 288 15.06 -37.05 26.26
C SER A 288 16.26 -37.98 26.42
N HIS A 289 17.44 -37.51 26.05
CA HIS A 289 18.70 -37.99 26.60
C HIS A 289 18.83 -37.34 27.96
N SER A 290 18.12 -37.96 28.90
CA SER A 290 18.54 -38.04 30.29
C SER A 290 20.00 -38.49 30.32
N PRO A 291 20.86 -37.74 31.00
CA PRO A 291 21.48 -38.37 32.15
C PRO A 291 21.24 -37.50 33.38
N ASN A 292 20.49 -38.06 34.33
CA ASN A 292 20.69 -37.90 35.77
C ASN A 292 21.69 -36.81 36.20
N ILE A 293 21.24 -35.56 36.36
CA ILE A 293 21.92 -34.60 37.24
C ILE A 293 20.92 -34.18 38.31
N LYS A 294 20.89 -34.95 39.39
CA LYS A 294 20.36 -34.53 40.69
C LYS A 294 21.31 -33.45 41.24
N GLN A 295 21.10 -32.19 40.90
CA GLN A 295 21.68 -31.09 41.69
C GLN A 295 20.68 -30.69 42.76
N ASN A 296 20.90 -31.28 43.93
CA ASN A 296 20.33 -30.91 45.21
C ASN A 296 20.91 -29.52 45.59
N MET A 297 20.21 -28.43 45.24
CA MET A 297 20.54 -27.10 45.78
C MET A 297 19.49 -26.71 46.81
N ASN A 298 19.69 -27.23 48.02
CA ASN A 298 19.14 -26.66 49.24
C ASN A 298 19.76 -25.26 49.44
N ARG A 299 19.05 -24.20 49.05
CA ARG A 299 19.42 -22.83 49.43
C ARG A 299 18.36 -22.29 50.38
N GLY A 300 18.67 -22.47 51.67
CA GLY A 300 17.85 -22.05 52.79
C GLY A 300 17.57 -20.55 52.78
N ILE A 301 16.30 -20.22 53.01
CA ILE A 301 15.81 -18.87 53.28
C ILE A 301 16.21 -18.53 54.72
N LYS A 302 17.17 -17.62 54.88
CA LYS A 302 17.50 -17.03 56.18
C LYS A 302 16.74 -15.71 56.32
N ASN A 303 15.59 -15.75 56.98
CA ASN A 303 14.85 -14.56 57.38
C ASN A 303 15.70 -13.76 58.38
N ARG A 304 15.97 -12.49 58.07
CA ARG A 304 16.62 -11.54 58.97
C ARG A 304 15.57 -10.51 59.39
N THR A 305 15.03 -10.71 60.57
CA THR A 305 14.21 -9.71 61.29
C THR A 305 15.16 -8.61 61.77
N VAL A 306 14.84 -7.34 61.46
CA VAL A 306 15.51 -6.17 62.03
C VAL A 306 14.52 -5.54 63.00
N ILE A 307 14.93 -5.46 64.27
CA ILE A 307 14.30 -4.66 65.33
C ILE A 307 14.92 -3.27 65.25
#